data_AF-X1LD82-F1
#
_entry.id   AF-X1LD82-F1
#
_cell.length_a   1.000
_cell.length_b   1.000
_cell.length_c   1.000
_cell.angle_alpha   90.00
_cell.angle_beta   90.00
_cell.angle_gamma   90.00
#
_symmetry.space_group_name_H-M   'P 1'
#
loop_
_entity.id
_entity.type
_entity.pdbx_description
1 polymer ?
#
loop_
_entity_poly.entity_id
_entity_poly.type
_entity_poly.pdbx_seq_one_letter_code
_entity_poly.pdbx_strand_id
1 'polypeptide(L)'
;MRLKISFTVVVLVVLTSFLTVGPVFADEKEVTLSPINPQFQEYMDLVRAREAPELITTEGYYLGLIPAPLDVSHTRGLSVIPVAKKVSYPASYDLRTLGRLTPIKDQGNCGSYWAFASYGSFES
;
A
#
# COMPACT_ATOMS: atom_id res chain seq x y z
N MET A 1 -44.07 -39.71 -34.14
CA MET A 1 -43.92 -38.60 -35.11
C MET A 1 -42.43 -38.25 -35.17
N ARG A 2 -41.70 -38.64 -36.22
CA ARG A 2 -40.23 -38.42 -36.31
C ARG A 2 -39.99 -36.96 -36.72
N LEU A 3 -39.42 -36.16 -35.82
CA LEU A 3 -39.10 -34.76 -36.07
C LEU A 3 -37.99 -34.68 -37.13
N LYS A 4 -38.34 -34.30 -38.36
CA LYS A 4 -37.37 -34.08 -39.44
C LYS A 4 -36.76 -32.69 -39.26
N ILE A 5 -35.64 -32.62 -38.53
CA ILE A 5 -34.88 -31.38 -38.40
C ILE A 5 -34.20 -31.11 -39.75
N SER A 6 -34.62 -30.04 -40.43
CA SER A 6 -34.01 -29.64 -41.71
C SER A 6 -32.58 -29.14 -41.48
N PHE A 7 -31.66 -29.46 -42.41
CA PHE A 7 -30.29 -28.97 -42.40
C PHE A 7 -30.22 -27.44 -42.23
N THR A 8 -31.19 -26.73 -42.81
CA THR A 8 -31.34 -25.27 -42.69
C THR A 8 -31.53 -24.82 -41.24
N VAL A 9 -32.28 -25.57 -40.43
CA VAL A 9 -32.55 -25.23 -39.02
C VAL A 9 -31.29 -25.43 -38.18
N VAL A 10 -30.51 -26.48 -38.45
CA VAL A 10 -29.23 -26.71 -37.78
C VAL A 10 -28.24 -25.59 -38.10
N VAL A 11 -28.14 -25.20 -39.37
CA VAL A 11 -27.29 -24.08 -39.79
C VAL A 11 -27.71 -22.78 -39.11
N LEU A 12 -29.02 -22.51 -39.01
CA LEU A 12 -29.54 -21.31 -38.36
C LEU A 12 -29.22 -21.27 -36.85
N VAL A 13 -29.35 -22.41 -36.15
CA VAL A 13 -29.00 -22.52 -34.73
C VAL A 13 -27.49 -22.35 -34.50
N VAL A 14 -26.66 -22.89 -35.38
CA VAL A 14 -25.19 -22.71 -35.30
C VAL A 14 -24.83 -21.25 -35.59
N LEU A 15 -25.44 -20.62 -36.60
CA LEU A 15 -25.16 -19.22 -36.91
C LEU A 15 -25.56 -18.28 -35.76
N THR A 16 -26.71 -18.53 -35.12
CA THR A 16 -27.15 -17.74 -33.98
C THR A 16 -26.30 -17.98 -32.74
N SER A 17 -25.74 -19.18 -32.54
CA SER A 17 -24.80 -19.42 -31.43
C SER A 17 -23.46 -18.71 -31.62
N PHE A 18 -23.00 -18.51 -32.86
CA PHE A 18 -21.82 -17.68 -33.13
C PHE A 18 -22.10 -16.17 -32.97
N LEU A 19 -23.35 -15.73 -33.14
CA LEU A 19 -23.74 -14.33 -32.99
C LEU A 19 -23.92 -13.88 -31.52
N THR A 20 -24.08 -14.81 -30.58
CA THR A 20 -24.28 -14.49 -29.15
C THR A 20 -22.98 -14.50 -28.33
N VAL A 21 -21.88 -15.01 -28.86
CA VAL A 21 -20.57 -15.00 -28.20
C VAL A 21 -19.77 -13.81 -28.71
N GLY A 22 -19.88 -12.68 -28.01
CA GLY A 22 -19.00 -11.53 -28.25
C GLY A 22 -17.55 -11.86 -27.90
N PRO A 23 -16.55 -11.22 -28.54
CA PRO A 23 -15.15 -11.43 -28.18
C PRO A 23 -14.91 -10.95 -26.74
N VAL A 24 -14.53 -11.88 -25.86
CA VAL A 24 -14.00 -11.56 -24.53
C VAL A 24 -12.52 -11.26 -24.73
N PHE A 25 -12.18 -9.97 -24.86
CA PHE A 25 -10.80 -9.54 -24.75
C PHE A 25 -10.42 -9.53 -23.27
N ALA A 26 -9.26 -10.10 -22.94
CA ALA A 26 -8.66 -9.84 -21.65
C ALA A 26 -8.38 -8.33 -21.57
N ASP A 27 -8.87 -7.68 -20.51
CA ASP A 27 -8.48 -6.30 -20.18
C ASP A 27 -6.98 -6.35 -19.83
N GLU A 28 -6.13 -6.11 -20.83
CA GLU A 28 -4.69 -5.97 -20.64
C GLU A 28 -4.48 -4.63 -19.96
N LYS A 29 -4.69 -4.62 -18.64
CA LYS A 29 -4.42 -3.47 -17.81
C LYS A 29 -2.95 -3.13 -17.99
N GLU A 30 -2.67 -2.09 -18.80
CA GLU A 30 -1.32 -1.62 -19.06
C GLU A 30 -0.59 -1.46 -17.73
N VAL A 31 0.62 -2.03 -17.65
CA VAL A 31 1.47 -1.87 -16.48
C VAL A 31 1.85 -0.39 -16.42
N THR A 32 1.22 0.32 -15.50
CA THR A 32 1.50 1.74 -15.24
C THR A 32 2.39 1.88 -14.02
N LEU A 33 3.34 2.81 -14.07
CA LEU A 33 4.16 3.14 -12.91
C LEU A 33 3.28 3.73 -11.82
N SER A 34 3.57 3.36 -10.56
CA SER A 34 2.88 3.94 -9.43
C SER A 34 3.20 5.45 -9.32
N PRO A 35 2.22 6.30 -8.97
CA PRO A 35 2.43 7.74 -8.93
C PRO A 35 3.51 8.15 -7.93
N ILE A 36 4.28 9.19 -8.26
CA ILE A 36 5.25 9.80 -7.35
C ILE A 36 4.53 10.54 -6.23
N ASN A 37 5.08 10.50 -5.01
CA ASN A 37 4.59 11.34 -3.93
C ASN A 37 4.96 12.81 -4.19
N PRO A 38 3.99 13.75 -4.24
CA PRO A 38 4.27 15.17 -4.43
C PRO A 38 5.23 15.76 -3.40
N GLN A 39 5.16 15.32 -2.13
CA GLN A 39 6.06 15.80 -1.07
C GLN A 39 7.51 15.39 -1.32
N PHE A 40 7.73 14.20 -1.90
CA PHE A 40 9.06 13.76 -2.26
C PHE A 40 9.59 14.56 -3.46
N GLN A 41 8.73 14.89 -4.42
CA GLN A 41 9.13 15.70 -5.56
C GLN A 41 9.57 17.10 -5.11
N GLU A 42 8.80 17.75 -4.24
CA GLU A 42 9.16 19.04 -3.62
C GLU A 42 10.50 18.96 -2.87
N TYR A 43 10.68 17.93 -2.04
CA TYR A 43 11.95 17.70 -1.35
C TYR A 43 13.12 17.57 -2.33
N MET A 44 12.96 16.81 -3.42
CA MET A 44 14.02 16.63 -4.42
C MET A 44 14.35 17.91 -5.18
N ASP A 45 13.36 18.78 -5.40
CA ASP A 45 13.58 20.10 -6.01
C ASP A 45 14.40 21.00 -5.07
N LEU A 46 14.10 21.00 -3.76
CA LEU A 46 14.91 21.70 -2.75
C LEU A 46 16.33 21.14 -2.66
N VAL A 47 16.51 19.81 -2.69
CA VAL A 47 17.84 19.18 -2.73
C VAL A 47 18.63 19.64 -3.95
N ARG A 48 17.99 19.70 -5.13
CA ARG A 48 18.62 20.18 -6.37
C ARG A 48 19.03 21.65 -6.27
N ALA A 49 18.22 22.47 -5.61
CA ALA A 49 18.52 23.87 -5.33
C ALA A 49 19.56 24.07 -4.19
N ARG A 50 19.93 23.01 -3.46
CA ARG A 50 20.72 23.07 -2.22
C ARG A 50 20.04 23.84 -1.08
N GLU A 51 18.71 23.79 -1.05
CA GLU A 51 17.84 24.46 -0.07
C GLU A 51 17.04 23.44 0.77
N ALA A 52 17.43 22.17 0.75
CA ALA A 52 16.77 21.13 1.53
C ALA A 52 16.87 21.45 3.04
N PRO A 53 15.75 21.42 3.78
CA PRO A 53 15.74 21.79 5.18
C PRO A 53 16.47 20.75 6.03
N GLU A 54 17.34 21.21 6.91
CA GLU A 54 17.82 20.38 8.02
C GLU A 54 16.71 20.27 9.07
N LEU A 55 16.12 19.09 9.20
CA LEU A 55 15.09 18.83 10.20
C LEU A 55 15.76 18.59 11.56
N ILE A 56 15.74 19.62 12.41
CA ILE A 56 16.37 19.62 13.73
C ILE A 56 15.31 20.00 14.77
N THR A 57 15.32 19.35 15.93
CA THR A 57 14.45 19.73 17.06
C THR A 57 14.91 21.03 17.71
N THR A 58 14.08 21.62 18.58
CA THR A 58 14.45 22.80 19.39
C THR A 58 15.66 22.56 20.28
N GLU A 59 15.93 21.30 20.61
CA GLU A 59 17.05 20.85 21.44
C GLU A 59 18.30 20.49 20.62
N GLY A 60 18.26 20.60 19.29
CA GLY A 60 19.41 20.38 18.42
C GLY A 60 19.54 18.97 17.84
N TYR A 61 18.55 18.08 18.03
CA TYR A 61 18.60 16.73 17.50
C TYR A 61 18.19 16.67 16.03
N TYR A 62 19.06 16.09 15.19
CA TYR A 62 18.71 15.79 13.81
C TYR A 62 17.60 14.73 13.72
N LEU A 63 16.69 14.89 12.77
CA LEU A 63 15.62 13.95 12.47
C LEU A 63 15.90 13.17 11.18
N GLY A 64 16.49 13.76 10.14
CA GLY A 64 16.85 13.00 8.93
C GLY A 64 15.68 12.35 8.18
N LEU A 65 14.45 12.86 8.37
CA LEU A 65 13.26 12.40 7.67
C LEU A 65 13.33 12.80 6.19
N ILE A 66 13.15 11.82 5.30
CA ILE A 66 12.97 12.02 3.86
C ILE A 66 11.57 11.52 3.49
N PRO A 67 10.76 12.29 2.73
CA PRO A 67 9.44 11.84 2.32
C PRO A 67 9.50 10.53 1.52
N ALA A 68 8.47 9.68 1.63
CA ALA A 68 8.39 8.46 0.84
C ALA A 68 8.29 8.80 -0.66
N PRO A 69 9.03 8.12 -1.56
CA PRO A 69 9.04 8.45 -2.98
C PRO A 69 7.72 8.11 -3.70
N LEU A 70 6.92 7.21 -3.12
CA LEU A 70 5.73 6.66 -3.74
C LEU A 70 4.45 7.16 -3.08
N ASP A 71 3.45 7.50 -3.90
CA ASP A 71 2.10 7.72 -3.42
C ASP A 71 1.35 6.39 -3.25
N VAL A 72 1.13 6.02 -1.99
CA VAL A 72 0.37 4.83 -1.58
C VAL A 72 -1.04 5.18 -1.07
N SER A 73 -1.54 6.38 -1.34
CA SER A 73 -2.89 6.82 -0.91
C SER A 73 -3.99 5.84 -1.35
N HIS A 74 -3.83 5.24 -2.53
CA HIS A 74 -4.74 4.25 -3.11
C HIS A 74 -4.85 2.95 -2.29
N THR A 75 -3.90 2.65 -1.39
CA THR A 75 -3.96 1.46 -0.53
C THR A 75 -4.68 1.72 0.79
N ARG A 76 -5.09 2.96 1.06
CA ARG A 76 -5.73 3.33 2.33
C ARG A 76 -7.08 2.62 2.49
N GLY A 77 -7.23 1.88 3.59
CA GLY A 77 -8.45 1.12 3.87
C GLY A 77 -8.49 -0.27 3.22
N LEU A 78 -7.49 -0.63 2.42
CA LEU A 78 -7.33 -2.01 1.97
C LEU A 78 -6.78 -2.84 3.14
N SER A 79 -7.60 -3.77 3.65
CA SER A 79 -7.14 -4.76 4.64
C SER A 79 -6.69 -6.01 3.91
N VAL A 80 -5.40 -6.30 3.96
CA VAL A 80 -4.85 -7.62 3.57
C VAL A 80 -4.95 -8.64 4.71
N ILE A 81 -5.31 -8.18 5.90
CA ILE A 81 -5.57 -9.07 7.03
C ILE A 81 -6.99 -9.60 6.88
N PRO A 82 -7.21 -10.93 6.74
CA PRO A 82 -8.54 -11.50 6.74
C PRO A 82 -9.22 -11.07 8.03
N VAL A 83 -10.40 -10.44 7.91
CA VAL A 83 -11.16 -9.80 9.00
C VAL A 83 -10.93 -10.59 10.28
N ALA A 84 -10.01 -10.10 11.12
CA ALA A 84 -9.77 -10.69 12.41
C ALA A 84 -11.15 -10.72 13.07
N LYS A 85 -11.55 -11.89 13.59
CA LYS A 85 -12.75 -12.06 14.45
C LYS A 85 -12.96 -10.77 15.24
N LYS A 86 -14.19 -10.29 15.43
CA LYS A 86 -14.48 -9.21 16.39
C LYS A 86 -13.79 -9.53 17.72
N VAL A 87 -12.60 -9.00 17.94
CA VAL A 87 -11.83 -9.13 19.16
C VAL A 87 -12.21 -7.93 20.00
N SER A 88 -12.69 -8.17 21.22
CA SER A 88 -12.88 -7.09 22.18
C SER A 88 -11.50 -6.74 22.74
N TYR A 89 -11.04 -5.52 22.50
CA TYR A 89 -9.81 -5.01 23.09
C TYR A 89 -10.09 -4.42 24.48
N PRO A 90 -9.12 -4.43 25.41
CA PRO A 90 -9.26 -3.73 26.68
C PRO A 90 -9.35 -2.21 26.47
N ALA A 91 -9.94 -1.50 27.42
CA ALA A 91 -10.05 -0.04 27.38
C ALA A 91 -8.70 0.70 27.51
N SER A 92 -7.66 0.02 27.99
CA SER A 92 -6.30 0.51 28.05
C SER A 92 -5.30 -0.62 27.87
N TYR A 93 -4.15 -0.31 27.27
CA TYR A 93 -3.05 -1.25 27.08
C TYR A 93 -1.73 -0.49 27.20
N ASP A 94 -0.87 -0.91 28.13
CA ASP A 94 0.43 -0.26 28.38
C ASP A 94 1.49 -1.32 28.71
N LEU A 95 2.43 -1.54 27.80
CA LEU A 95 3.54 -2.49 27.96
C LEU A 95 4.46 -2.17 29.14
N ARG A 96 4.52 -0.89 29.60
CA ARG A 96 5.29 -0.48 30.77
C ARG A 96 4.78 -1.16 32.04
N THR A 97 3.46 -1.23 32.18
CA THR A 97 2.80 -1.87 33.34
C THR A 97 3.03 -3.39 33.39
N LEU A 98 3.38 -3.97 32.24
CA LEU A 98 3.63 -5.40 32.09
C LEU A 98 5.12 -5.78 32.20
N GLY A 99 6.01 -4.79 32.37
CA GLY A 99 7.46 -5.03 32.41
C GLY A 99 8.02 -5.57 31.08
N ARG A 100 7.41 -5.20 29.95
CA ARG A 100 7.75 -5.70 28.61
C ARG A 100 8.60 -4.72 27.78
N LEU A 101 9.07 -3.63 28.37
CA LEU A 101 9.89 -2.63 27.68
C LEU A 101 11.30 -2.58 28.25
N THR A 102 12.26 -2.34 27.36
CA THR A 102 13.63 -1.97 27.73
C THR A 102 13.71 -0.48 28.10
N PRO A 103 14.80 -0.03 28.77
CA PRO A 103 15.02 1.39 29.00
C PRO A 103 15.07 2.20 27.69
N ILE A 104 14.69 3.48 27.78
CA ILE A 104 14.75 4.42 26.65
C ILE A 104 16.22 4.61 26.26
N LYS A 105 16.52 4.51 24.96
CA LYS A 105 17.86 4.70 24.38
C LYS A 105 18.00 6.13 23.82
N ASP A 106 19.24 6.61 23.67
CA ASP A 106 19.58 7.95 23.13
C ASP A 106 20.11 7.85 21.69
N GLN A 107 19.51 8.63 20.78
CA GLN A 107 19.91 8.70 19.37
C GLN A 107 21.17 9.55 19.14
N GLY A 108 21.52 10.41 20.09
CA GLY A 108 22.54 11.43 19.92
C GLY A 108 22.28 12.31 18.68
N ASN A 109 23.34 12.84 18.08
CA ASN A 109 23.25 13.82 17.00
C ASN A 109 23.22 13.24 15.58
N CYS A 110 22.90 11.95 15.43
CA CYS A 110 23.08 11.23 14.16
C CYS A 110 21.85 11.21 13.23
N GLY A 111 20.68 11.70 13.66
CA GLY A 111 19.45 11.52 12.87
C GLY A 111 18.95 10.07 12.81
N SER A 112 19.35 9.22 13.77
CA SER A 112 19.11 7.78 13.75
C SER A 112 17.76 7.36 14.36
N TYR A 113 16.83 8.31 14.58
CA TYR A 113 15.54 8.02 15.23
C TYR A 113 14.76 6.89 14.54
N TRP A 114 14.81 6.83 13.20
CA TRP A 114 14.11 5.81 12.42
C TRP A 114 14.62 4.40 12.74
N ALA A 115 15.93 4.24 12.98
CA ALA A 115 16.52 2.95 13.34
C ALA A 115 16.07 2.54 14.75
N PHE A 116 16.06 3.48 15.70
CA PHE A 116 15.61 3.22 17.06
C PHE A 116 14.13 2.87 17.12
N ALA A 117 13.27 3.57 16.37
CA ALA A 117 11.85 3.25 16.24
C ALA A 117 11.62 1.87 15.61
N SER A 118 12.41 1.52 14.59
CA SER A 118 12.34 0.21 13.92
C SER A 118 12.75 -0.92 14.86
N TYR A 119 13.90 -0.80 15.52
CA TYR A 119 14.37 -1.80 16.47
C TYR A 119 13.48 -1.89 17.70
N GLY A 120 12.97 -0.77 18.23
CA GLY A 120 12.02 -0.79 19.35
C GLY A 120 10.73 -1.55 19.00
N SER A 121 10.23 -1.39 17.77
CA SER A 121 9.09 -2.16 17.27
C SER A 121 9.41 -3.64 17.05
N PHE A 122 10.64 -3.96 16.67
CA PHE A 122 11.11 -5.34 16.43
C PHE A 122 11.43 -6.10 17.73
N GLU A 123 11.91 -5.39 18.77
CA GLU A 123 12.23 -5.93 20.09
C GLU A 123 10.97 -6.18 20.96
N SER A 124 9.79 -5.68 20.54
CA SER A 124 8.50 -5.78 21.26
C SER A 124 7.63 -6.93 20.77
#